data_AF-A0A5A7UZK3-F1
#
_entry.id   AF-A0A5A7UZK3-F1
#
_cell.length_a   1.000
_cell.length_b   1.000
_cell.length_c   1.000
_cell.angle_alpha   90.00
_cell.angle_beta   90.00
_cell.angle_gamma   90.00
#
_symmetry.space_group_name_H-M   'P 1'
#
loop_
_entity.id
_entity.type
_entity.pdbx_description
1 polymer ?
#
loop_
_entity_poly.entity_id
_entity_poly.type
_entity_poly.pdbx_seq_one_letter_code
_entity_poly.pdbx_strand_id
1 'polypeptide(L)' 'MLDGVSITRSEKLKDELVLDGNDIELVLRSCVLINRKCHVANKDIRKFLNGINVSEKRTIIGADE' A
#
# COMPACT_ATOMS: atom_id res chain seq x y z
N MET A 1 -9.81 5.41 -4.98
CA MET A 1 -8.36 5.52 -5.22
C MET A 1 -8.15 6.49 -6.37
N LEU A 2 -6.91 6.90 -6.67
CA LEU A 2 -6.66 7.68 -7.87
C LEU A 2 -7.02 6.87 -9.11
N ASP A 3 -7.40 7.55 -10.19
CA ASP A 3 -7.78 6.89 -11.43
C ASP A 3 -6.64 6.04 -11.98
N GLY A 4 -6.95 4.85 -12.47
CA GLY A 4 -5.95 3.90 -12.98
C GLY A 4 -5.24 3.06 -11.92
N VAL A 5 -5.62 3.18 -10.64
CA VAL A 5 -5.11 2.32 -9.54
C VAL A 5 -6.21 1.39 -9.04
N SER A 6 -5.99 0.08 -9.14
CA SER A 6 -6.85 -0.95 -8.58
C SER A 6 -6.32 -1.44 -7.23
N ILE A 7 -7.22 -1.93 -6.38
CA ILE A 7 -6.88 -2.52 -5.08
C ILE A 7 -7.54 -3.87 -4.97
N THR A 8 -6.76 -4.87 -4.60
CA THR A 8 -7.23 -6.22 -4.29
C THR A 8 -6.70 -6.66 -2.94
N ARG A 9 -7.42 -7.56 -2.27
CA ARG A 9 -6.93 -8.21 -1.06
C ARG A 9 -6.13 -9.43 -1.48
N SER A 10 -4.94 -9.60 -0.92
CA SER A 10 -4.11 -10.77 -1.20
C SER A 10 -4.81 -12.05 -0.75
N GLU A 11 -4.83 -13.06 -1.62
CA GLU A 11 -5.31 -14.41 -1.27
C GLU A 11 -4.22 -15.22 -0.54
N LYS A 12 -2.95 -14.86 -0.76
CA LYS A 12 -1.78 -15.62 -0.28
C LYS A 12 -1.38 -15.22 1.13
N LEU A 13 -1.43 -13.92 1.44
CA LEU A 13 -1.04 -13.40 2.74
C LEU A 13 -2.24 -12.74 3.42
N LYS A 14 -2.43 -13.09 4.69
CA LYS A 14 -3.47 -12.49 5.52
C LYS A 14 -3.12 -11.03 5.79
N ASP A 15 -4.13 -10.16 5.71
CA ASP A 15 -4.06 -8.72 6.02
C ASP A 15 -3.12 -7.90 5.12
N GLU A 16 -2.96 -8.37 3.87
CA GLU A 16 -2.22 -7.67 2.81
C GLU A 16 -3.18 -7.07 1.76
N LEU A 17 -2.86 -5.85 1.32
CA LEU A 17 -3.50 -5.16 0.20
C LEU A 17 -2.50 -5.01 -0.93
N VAL A 18 -2.92 -5.39 -2.14
CA VAL A 18 -2.14 -5.22 -3.36
C VAL A 18 -2.72 -4.04 -4.12
N LEU A 19 -1.85 -3.08 -4.48
CA LEU A 19 -2.20 -1.93 -5.29
C LEU A 19 -1.50 -2.06 -6.64
N ASP A 20 -2.29 -2.14 -7.71
CA ASP A 20 -1.79 -2.27 -9.07
C ASP A 20 -2.19 -1.04 -9.89
N GLY A 21 -1.33 -0.63 -10.82
CA GLY A 21 -1.58 0.48 -11.72
C GLY A 21 -0.41 0.71 -12.67
N ASN A 22 -0.69 1.34 -13.81
CA ASN A 22 0.32 1.60 -14.84
C ASN A 22 1.22 2.80 -14.48
N ASP A 23 0.67 3.80 -13.80
CA ASP A 23 1.42 4.98 -13.36
C ASP A 23 1.91 4.81 -11.92
N ILE A 24 3.23 4.75 -11.76
CA ILE A 24 3.88 4.57 -10.47
C ILE A 24 3.58 5.71 -9.49
N GLU A 25 3.43 6.95 -9.96
CA GLU A 25 3.19 8.10 -9.08
C GLU A 25 1.78 8.02 -8.48
N LEU A 26 0.78 7.62 -9.29
CA LEU A 26 -0.60 7.44 -8.83
C LEU A 26 -0.72 6.26 -7.86
N VAL A 27 -0.03 5.15 -8.13
CA VAL A 27 0.02 3.99 -7.22
C VAL A 27 0.66 4.38 -5.89
N LEU A 28 1.82 5.04 -5.93
CA LEU A 28 2.55 5.44 -4.73
C LEU A 28 1.76 6.45 -3.90
N ARG A 29 1.16 7.45 -4.55
CA ARG A 29 0.34 8.47 -3.89
C ARG A 29 -0.90 7.85 -3.24
N SER A 30 -1.54 6.88 -3.90
CA SER A 30 -2.64 6.11 -3.32
C SER A 30 -2.21 5.35 -2.07
N CYS A 31 -1.02 4.72 -2.11
CA CYS A 31 -0.45 4.01 -0.96
C CYS A 31 -0.15 4.95 0.23
N VAL A 32 0.42 6.12 -0.05
CA VAL A 32 0.69 7.16 0.98
C VAL A 32 -0.60 7.67 1.62
N LEU A 33 -1.67 7.85 0.84
CA LEU A 33 -2.97 8.28 1.36
C LEU A 33 -3.56 7.26 2.35
N ILE A 34 -3.44 5.96 2.07
CA ILE A 34 -3.89 4.89 2.99
C ILE A 34 -3.10 4.96 4.30
N ASN A 35 -1.77 4.99 4.22
CA ASN A 35 -0.92 5.05 5.42
C ASN A 35 -1.26 6.27 6.29
N ARG A 36 -1.35 7.45 5.68
CA ARG A 36 -1.73 8.68 6.39
C ARG A 36 -3.11 8.60 7.04
N LYS A 37 -4.07 7.92 6.40
CA LYS A 37 -5.43 7.78 6.94
C LYS A 37 -5.49 6.85 8.14
N CYS A 38 -4.62 5.84 8.18
CA CYS A 38 -4.51 4.88 9.28
C CYS A 38 -3.51 5.28 10.36
N HIS A 39 -2.88 6.46 10.24
CA HIS A 39 -1.86 6.90 11.18
C HIS A 39 -2.46 7.18 12.57
N VAL A 40 -1.81 6.67 13.61
CA VAL A 40 -2.23 6.88 14.99
C VAL A 40 -1.97 8.33 15.40
N ALA A 41 -3.01 9.05 15.80
CA ALA A 41 -2.90 10.39 16.37
C ALA A 41 -3.02 10.36 17.90
N ASN A 42 -2.39 11.33 18.58
CA ASN A 42 -2.49 11.55 20.03
C ASN A 42 -2.05 10.37 20.92
N LYS A 43 -1.10 9.55 20.44
CA LYS A 43 -0.44 8.46 21.18
C LYS A 43 1.05 8.41 20.83
N ASP A 44 1.86 7.72 21.63
CA ASP A 44 3.28 7.46 21.28
C ASP A 44 3.34 6.43 20.14
N ILE A 45 3.67 6.92 18.94
CA ILE A 45 3.79 6.12 17.72
C ILE A 45 4.86 5.03 17.79
N ARG A 46 5.83 5.13 18.73
CA ARG A 46 6.85 4.09 18.93
C ARG A 46 6.32 2.89 19.70
N LYS A 47 5.21 3.06 20.43
CA LYS A 47 4.52 2.00 21.17
C LYS A 47 3.29 1.49 20.42
N PHE A 48 2.54 2.40 19.80
CA PHE A 48 1.36 2.09 19.02
C PHE A 48 1.73 2.01 17.53
N LEU A 49 2.28 0.86 17.13
CA LEU A 49 2.73 0.58 15.77
C LEU A 49 1.59 0.21 14.80
N ASN A 50 0.35 0.52 15.16
CA ASN A 50 -0.81 0.23 14.32
C ASN A 50 -0.76 1.12 13.08
N GLY A 51 -0.97 0.52 11.91
CA GLY A 51 -0.97 1.24 10.64
C GLY A 51 -0.88 0.28 9.47
N ILE A 52 -1.08 0.82 8.27
CA ILE A 52 -0.88 0.08 7.02
C ILE A 52 0.39 0.63 6.39
N ASN A 53 1.37 -0.25 6.19
CA ASN A 53 2.69 0.10 5.67
C ASN A 53 2.94 -0.59 4.33
N VAL A 54 3.84 -0.02 3.54
CA VAL A 54 4.30 -0.65 2.29
C VAL A 54 5.29 -1.75 2.64
N SER A 55 4.94 -3.00 2.34
CA SER A 55 5.80 -4.17 2.53
C SER A 55 6.82 -4.31 1.40
N GLU A 56 6.35 -4.25 0.15
CA GLU A 56 7.14 -4.49 -1.05
C GLU A 56 6.76 -3.53 -2.17
N LYS A 57 7.71 -3.23 -3.07
CA LYS A 57 7.47 -2.52 -4.33
C LYS A 57 8.02 -3.38 -5.46
N ARG A 58 7.16 -3.75 -6.40
CA ARG A 58 7.54 -4.59 -7.55
C ARG A 58 6.84 -4.13 -8.82
N THR A 59 7.37 -4.53 -9.96
CA THR A 59 6.67 -4.45 -11.25
C THR A 59 5.76 -5.66 -11.42
N ILE A 60 4.64 -5.49 -12.14
CA ILE A 60 3.67 -6.57 -12.36
C ILE A 60 4.22 -7.62 -13.33
N ILE A 61 4.88 -7.14 -14.39
CA ILE A 61 5.63 -7.97 -15.32
C ILE A 61 7.04 -8.02 -14.74
N GLY A 62 7.46 -9.20 -14.28
CA GLY A 62 8.84 -9.42 -13.84
C GLY A 62 9.81 -9.17 -14.98
N ALA A 63 11.02 -8.73 -14.68
CA ALA A 63 12.09 -8.56 -15.68
C ALA A 63 12.69 -9.90 -16.15
N ASP A 64 12.09 -11.03 -15.77
CA ASP A 64 12.58 -12.37 -16.04
C ASP A 64 11.52 -13.14 -16.85
N GLU A 65 12.01 -13.87 -17.85
CA GLU A 65 11.35 -15.07 -18.39
C GLU A 65 10.90 -16.03 -17.28
#